data_AF-A0A7X0PHY9-F1
#
_entry.id   AF-A0A7X0PHY9-F1
#
_cell.length_a   1.000
_cell.length_b   1.000
_cell.length_c   1.000
_cell.angle_alpha   90.00
_cell.angle_beta   90.00
_cell.angle_gamma   90.00
#
_symmetry.space_group_name_H-M   'P 1'
#
loop_
_entity.id
_entity.type
_entity.pdbx_description
1 polymer ?
#
loop_
_entity_poly.entity_id
_entity_poly.type
_entity_poly.pdbx_seq_one_letter_code
_entity_poly.pdbx_strand_id
1 'polypeptide(L)' 'MIETPATTALHKVSAERILARTARAWGITPLSPAALVRRAPRGYVRQRVRRRALQGACVPLPTPLLAHSW' A
#
# COMPACT_ATOMS: atom_id res chain seq x y z
N MET A 1 -5.74 -3.80 -41.07
CA MET A 1 -6.29 -4.42 -39.85
C MET A 1 -6.70 -3.30 -38.91
N ILE A 2 -8.00 -3.05 -38.76
CA ILE A 2 -8.51 -2.02 -37.85
C ILE A 2 -8.68 -2.72 -36.49
N GLU A 3 -7.78 -2.46 -35.55
CA GLU A 3 -7.98 -2.94 -34.18
C GLU A 3 -9.23 -2.27 -33.59
N THR A 4 -10.19 -3.09 -33.17
CA THR A 4 -11.42 -2.64 -32.54
C THR A 4 -11.07 -2.03 -31.18
N PRO A 5 -11.63 -0.87 -30.79
CA PRO A 5 -11.26 -0.19 -29.54
C PRO A 5 -11.46 -1.07 -28.29
N ALA A 6 -12.40 -2.02 -28.33
CA ALA A 6 -12.60 -3.02 -27.29
C ALA A 6 -11.40 -3.97 -27.13
N THR A 7 -10.78 -4.38 -28.23
CA THR A 7 -9.63 -5.30 -28.26
C THR A 7 -8.39 -4.63 -27.69
N THR A 8 -8.14 -3.36 -28.06
CA THR A 8 -7.03 -2.58 -27.50
C THR A 8 -7.18 -2.36 -25.99
N ALA A 9 -8.41 -2.14 -25.50
CA ALA A 9 -8.68 -2.02 -24.07
C ALA A 9 -8.41 -3.33 -23.30
N LEU A 10 -8.81 -4.48 -23.87
CA LEU A 10 -8.52 -5.80 -23.29
C LEU A 10 -7.01 -6.09 -23.22
N HIS A 11 -6.27 -5.74 -24.27
CA HIS A 11 -4.80 -5.86 -24.29
C HIS A 11 -4.15 -4.96 -23.23
N LYS A 12 -4.64 -3.73 -23.05
CA LYS A 12 -4.14 -2.82 -22.01
C LYS A 12 -4.34 -3.38 -20.61
N VAL A 13 -5.54 -3.89 -20.29
CA VAL A 13 -5.84 -4.52 -18.99
C VAL A 13 -4.93 -5.74 -18.74
N SER A 14 -4.66 -6.53 -19.79
CA SER A 14 -3.78 -7.70 -19.71
C SER A 14 -2.33 -7.30 -19.44
N ALA A 15 -1.82 -6.28 -20.15
CA ALA A 15 -0.48 -5.74 -19.97
C ALA A 15 -0.29 -5.17 -18.56
N GLU A 16 -1.24 -4.38 -18.06
CA GLU A 16 -1.21 -3.83 -16.70
C GLU A 16 -1.13 -4.94 -15.64
N ARG A 17 -1.84 -6.06 -15.85
CA ARG A 17 -1.81 -7.21 -14.93
C ARG A 17 -0.46 -7.92 -14.93
N ILE A 18 0.15 -8.12 -16.09
CA ILE A 18 1.48 -8.72 -16.23
C ILE A 18 2.53 -7.84 -15.55
N LEU A 19 2.55 -6.54 -15.88
CA LEU A 19 3.46 -5.56 -15.28
C LEU A 19 3.29 -5.49 -13.75
N ALA A 20 2.05 -5.55 -13.26
CA ALA A 20 1.80 -5.56 -11.83
C ALA A 20 2.37 -6.82 -11.14
N ARG A 21 2.27 -7.99 -11.79
CA ARG A 21 2.77 -9.27 -11.26
C ARG A 21 4.30 -9.32 -11.28
N THR A 22 4.93 -8.87 -12.36
CA THR A 22 6.40 -8.80 -12.48
C THR A 22 6.98 -7.79 -11.49
N ALA A 23 6.40 -6.60 -11.39
CA ALA A 23 6.81 -5.60 -10.40
C ALA A 23 6.75 -6.13 -8.95
N ARG A 24 5.73 -6.94 -8.62
CA ARG A 24 5.62 -7.57 -7.30
C ARG A 24 6.74 -8.60 -7.07
N ALA A 25 7.03 -9.44 -8.07
CA ALA A 25 8.07 -10.45 -7.96
C ALA A 25 9.47 -9.82 -7.79
N TRP A 26 9.68 -8.63 -8.36
CA TRP A 26 10.96 -7.93 -8.36
C TRP A 26 11.07 -6.89 -7.22
N GLY A 27 10.06 -6.79 -6.35
CA GLY A 27 10.06 -5.82 -5.25
C GLY A 27 9.99 -4.35 -5.69
N ILE A 28 9.56 -4.07 -6.92
CA ILE A 28 9.47 -2.72 -7.47
C ILE A 28 8.32 -1.96 -6.79
N THR A 29 8.61 -0.75 -6.33
CA THR A 29 7.62 0.14 -5.71
C THR A 29 6.45 0.39 -6.66
N PRO A 30 5.19 0.21 -6.22
CA PRO A 30 4.04 0.37 -7.11
C PRO A 30 3.92 1.81 -7.61
N LEU A 31 3.56 1.95 -8.88
CA LEU A 31 3.43 3.22 -9.63
C LEU A 31 2.50 4.24 -8.97
N SER A 32 1.55 3.82 -8.12
CA SER A 32 0.65 4.74 -7.44
C SER A 32 0.25 4.27 -6.05
N PRO A 33 -0.13 5.20 -5.15
CA PRO A 33 -0.67 4.86 -3.83
C PRO A 33 -1.92 3.98 -3.91
N ALA A 34 -2.77 4.15 -4.92
CA ALA A 34 -3.98 3.35 -5.12
C ALA A 34 -3.65 1.89 -5.47
N ALA A 35 -2.60 1.66 -6.27
CA ALA A 35 -2.10 0.31 -6.54
C ALA A 35 -1.54 -0.35 -5.27
N LEU A 36 -1.00 0.44 -4.34
CA LEU A 36 -0.55 -0.04 -3.04
C LEU A 36 -1.74 -0.42 -2.14
N VAL A 37 -2.80 0.39 -2.11
CA VAL A 37 -4.06 0.08 -1.39
C VAL A 37 -4.63 -1.27 -1.79
N ARG A 38 -4.75 -1.51 -3.09
CA ARG A 38 -5.29 -2.78 -3.62
C ARG A 38 -4.43 -3.99 -3.26
N ARG A 39 -3.13 -3.79 -3.03
CA ARG A 39 -2.17 -4.85 -2.70
C ARG A 39 -2.06 -5.12 -1.20
N ALA A 40 -2.59 -4.27 -0.33
CA ALA A 40 -2.38 -4.36 1.10
C ALA A 40 -3.42 -5.29 1.76
N PRO A 41 -3.08 -6.54 2.15
CA PRO A 41 -4.03 -7.48 2.72
C PRO A 41 -4.58 -7.03 4.08
N ARG A 42 -3.85 -6.15 4.79
CA ARG A 42 -4.22 -5.66 6.13
C ARG A 42 -4.63 -4.18 6.13
N GLY A 43 -5.01 -3.64 4.97
CA GLY A 43 -5.28 -2.21 4.79
C GLY A 43 -4.00 -1.41 4.54
N TYR A 44 -4.10 -0.37 3.70
CA TYR A 44 -2.97 0.49 3.37
C TYR A 44 -2.90 1.71 4.27
N VAL A 45 -1.81 1.80 5.03
CA VAL A 45 -1.49 2.99 5.80
C VAL A 45 -0.53 3.85 4.99
N ARG A 46 -0.95 5.08 4.67
CA ARG A 46 -0.10 6.07 3.98
C ARG A 46 1.20 6.26 4.76
N GLN A 47 2.32 6.38 4.05
CA GLN A 47 3.64 6.50 4.67
C GLN A 47 3.75 7.68 5.67
N ARG A 48 3.03 8.79 5.43
CA ARG A 48 2.96 9.92 6.38
C ARG A 48 2.33 9.52 7.72
N VAL A 49 1.33 8.65 7.69
CA VAL A 49 0.68 8.12 8.90
C VAL A 49 1.62 7.16 9.61
N ARG A 50 2.34 6.27 8.89
CA ARG A 50 3.40 5.43 9.50
C ARG A 50 4.49 6.27 10.16
N ARG A 51 4.96 7.33 9.50
CA ARG A 51 5.97 8.25 10.06
C ARG A 51 5.47 8.95 11.32
N ARG A 52 4.22 9.45 11.32
CA ARG A 52 3.61 10.03 12.52
C ARG A 52 3.43 9.01 13.64
N ALA A 53 3.04 7.78 13.33
CA ALA A 53 2.90 6.72 14.32
C ALA A 53 4.25 6.35 14.95
N LEU A 54 5.31 6.26 14.15
CA LEU A 54 6.67 6.02 14.66
C LEU A 54 7.18 7.21 15.50
N GLN A 55 6.94 8.44 15.05
CA GLN A 55 7.30 9.65 15.82
C GLN A 55 6.50 9.77 17.12
N GLY A 56 5.22 9.42 17.10
CA GLY A 56 4.35 9.36 18.28
C GLY A 56 4.70 8.20 19.23
N ALA A 57 5.19 7.07 18.70
CA ALA A 57 5.68 5.96 19.51
C ALA A 57 7.02 6.27 20.21
N CYS A 58 7.78 7.26 19.71
CA CYS A 58 8.96 7.80 20.38
C CYS A 58 8.62 8.87 21.43
N VAL A 59 7.36 9.26 21.60
CA VAL A 59 6.94 10.01 22.78
C VAL A 59 6.93 9.00 23.93
N PRO A 60 7.74 9.17 24.99
CA PRO A 60 7.64 8.32 26.15
C PRO A 60 6.19 8.40 26.64
N LEU A 61 5.47 7.28 26.58
CA LEU A 61 4.24 7.15 27.33
C LEU A 61 4.62 7.50 28.78
N PRO A 62 3.91 8.40 29.48
CA PRO A 62 4.00 8.41 30.93
C PRO A 62 3.59 6.99 31.33
N THR A 63 4.55 6.20 31.78
CA THR A 63 4.31 4.91 32.41
C THR A 63 3.13 5.10 33.35
N PRO A 64 2.02 4.35 33.22
CA PRO A 64 1.09 4.30 34.31
C PRO A 64 1.88 3.66 35.45
N LEU A 65 2.33 4.49 36.38
CA LEU A 65 2.68 4.01 37.70
C LEU A 65 1.45 3.23 38.14
N LEU A 66 1.60 1.91 38.22
CA LEU A 66 0.74 1.06 39.03
C LEU A 66 0.74 1.68 40.43
N ALA A 67 -0.19 2.60 40.66
CA ALA A 67 -0.33 3.31 41.91
C ALA A 67 -1.73 3.01 42.44
N HIS A 68 -1.77 1.88 43.14
CA HIS A 68 -2.65 1.54 44.25
C HIS A 68 -4.10 1.17 43.93
N SER A 69 -4.37 -0.10 44.24
CA SER A 69 -5.65 -0.57 44.76
C SER A 69 -6.23 0.38 45.78
N TRP A 70 -7.43 0.91 45.51
CA TRP A 70 -8.51 1.18 46.46
C TRP A 70 -9.83 0.94 45.72
#